data_AF-A0A8T8XCV2-F1
#
_entry.id   AF-A0A8T8XCV2-F1
#
_cell.length_a   1.000
_cell.length_b   1.000
_cell.length_c   1.000
_cell.angle_alpha   90.00
_cell.angle_beta   90.00
_cell.angle_gamma   90.00
#
_symmetry.space_group_name_H-M   'P 1'
#
loop_
_entity.id
_entity.type
_entity.pdbx_description
1 polymer ?
#
loop_
_entity_poly.entity_id
_entity_poly.type
_entity_poly.pdbx_seq_one_letter_code
_entity_poly.pdbx_strand_id
1 'polypeptide(L)'
;MAITGVYFIPSNPNASTALATVTERLHTALAEEPTLVGRWFLEHKLMRDTPSCLPASTPQQRQAQPRYMQFLSLSYHANHGFIYTSEPAATTTPTNPPPAPAAAPTAGASSGSPSSSSSAGPMVMTTVPLASSSTLFHHFGYACQPFWCHRHTVTVPGGAVYDVGDFRVRVGDVRQTQPAARIRGTVVEIEWRGPSLVSSIAAQALLAKKMGPGAYAATGAEGDGDSAIDVSFFPDGVEEADVEAEYAASAALIREFWARLGIEGAREAILVPDVGREVKEQLKRLKAQQGMQRESEEKREQQPDEDPDPTAGVDSARQFMEIFRFNR
;
A
#
# COMPACT_ATOMS: atom_id res chain seq x y z
N MET A 1 -2.37 1.46 12.33
CA MET A 1 -2.38 0.80 11.01
C MET A 1 -2.12 -0.68 11.22
N ALA A 2 -2.70 -1.56 10.39
CA ALA A 2 -2.45 -2.99 10.48
C ALA A 2 -1.41 -3.43 9.43
N ILE A 3 -0.50 -4.33 9.82
CA ILE A 3 0.49 -4.92 8.91
C ILE A 3 -0.21 -6.01 8.11
N THR A 4 -0.13 -5.92 6.79
CA THR A 4 -0.87 -6.78 5.87
C THR A 4 0.08 -7.44 4.87
N GLY A 5 -0.38 -8.51 4.23
CA GLY A 5 0.26 -9.12 3.08
C GLY A 5 -0.78 -9.58 2.06
N VAL A 6 -0.57 -9.23 0.80
CA VAL A 6 -1.51 -9.55 -0.29
C VAL A 6 -0.90 -10.59 -1.21
N TYR A 7 -1.68 -11.64 -1.48
CA TYR A 7 -1.35 -12.73 -2.39
C TYR A 7 -2.34 -12.77 -3.55
N PHE A 8 -1.85 -13.06 -4.75
CA PHE A 8 -2.69 -13.23 -5.94
C PHE A 8 -2.37 -14.54 -6.66
N ILE A 9 -3.38 -15.38 -6.80
CA ILE A 9 -3.30 -16.65 -7.51
C ILE A 9 -3.92 -16.45 -8.90
N PRO A 10 -3.12 -16.38 -9.98
CA PRO A 10 -3.65 -16.21 -11.32
C PRO A 10 -4.50 -17.42 -11.72
N SER A 11 -5.59 -17.17 -12.45
CA SER A 11 -6.38 -18.23 -13.08
C SER A 11 -6.58 -17.92 -14.56
N ASN A 12 -6.67 -18.99 -15.35
CA ASN A 12 -7.04 -18.89 -16.75
C ASN A 12 -8.53 -18.50 -16.87
N PRO A 13 -8.93 -17.71 -17.88
CA PRO A 13 -10.33 -17.24 -18.00
C PRO A 13 -11.40 -18.35 -18.03
N ASN A 14 -11.02 -19.55 -18.46
CA ASN A 14 -11.92 -20.70 -18.59
C ASN A 14 -11.72 -21.74 -17.47
N ALA A 15 -10.81 -21.50 -16.52
CA ALA A 15 -10.55 -22.40 -15.41
C ALA A 15 -11.29 -21.95 -14.15
N SER A 16 -11.54 -22.89 -13.23
CA SER A 16 -11.97 -22.55 -11.89
C SER A 16 -10.91 -21.69 -11.19
N THR A 17 -11.35 -20.80 -10.32
CA THR A 17 -10.44 -20.02 -9.48
C THR A 17 -9.99 -20.84 -8.28
N ALA A 18 -8.93 -20.40 -7.61
CA ALA A 18 -8.41 -21.05 -6.41
C ALA A 18 -9.24 -20.74 -5.16
N LEU A 19 -10.34 -19.97 -5.27
CA LEU A 19 -11.16 -19.52 -4.15
C LEU A 19 -11.64 -20.69 -3.27
N ALA A 20 -12.21 -21.73 -3.88
CA ALA A 20 -12.70 -22.89 -3.14
C ALA A 20 -11.56 -23.61 -2.40
N THR A 21 -10.40 -23.77 -3.06
CA THR A 21 -9.21 -24.38 -2.46
C THR A 21 -8.68 -23.54 -1.31
N VAL A 22 -8.61 -22.21 -1.44
CA VAL A 22 -8.18 -21.32 -0.35
C VAL A 22 -9.11 -21.46 0.84
N THR A 23 -10.43 -21.38 0.61
CA THR A 23 -11.43 -21.50 1.68
C THR A 23 -11.37 -22.88 2.36
N GLU A 24 -11.27 -23.97 1.61
CA GLU A 24 -11.11 -25.32 2.16
C GLU A 24 -9.84 -25.43 3.02
N ARG A 25 -8.70 -24.93 2.53
CA ARG A 25 -7.43 -24.97 3.25
C ARG A 25 -7.44 -24.12 4.51
N LEU A 26 -8.12 -22.97 4.50
CA LEU A 26 -8.31 -22.17 5.71
C LEU A 26 -9.02 -23.00 6.80
N HIS A 27 -10.05 -23.77 6.45
CA HIS A 27 -10.81 -24.58 7.42
C HIS A 27 -10.14 -25.90 7.84
N THR A 28 -9.11 -26.37 7.11
CA THR A 28 -8.53 -27.71 7.32
C THR A 28 -7.06 -27.72 7.68
N ALA A 29 -6.27 -26.74 7.23
CA ALA A 29 -4.82 -26.71 7.43
C ALA A 29 -4.39 -25.95 8.69
N LEU A 30 -5.30 -25.18 9.29
CA LEU A 30 -5.03 -24.35 10.46
C LEU A 30 -5.59 -25.02 11.72
N ALA A 31 -4.88 -24.86 12.84
CA ALA A 31 -5.32 -25.42 14.12
C ALA A 31 -6.53 -24.69 14.71
N GLU A 32 -6.67 -23.40 14.38
CA GLU A 32 -7.77 -22.55 14.82
C GLU A 32 -8.87 -22.51 13.77
N GLU A 33 -10.12 -22.59 14.22
CA GLU A 33 -11.28 -22.62 13.33
C GLU A 33 -11.58 -21.22 12.75
N PRO A 34 -11.61 -21.05 11.41
CA PRO A 34 -11.94 -19.78 10.80
C PRO A 34 -13.39 -19.36 11.07
N THR A 35 -13.57 -18.15 11.57
CA THR A 35 -14.91 -17.56 11.80
C THR A 35 -15.25 -16.59 10.68
N LEU A 36 -16.38 -16.77 10.00
CA LEU A 36 -16.83 -15.87 8.94
C LEU A 36 -17.37 -14.57 9.55
N VAL A 37 -16.67 -13.46 9.31
CA VAL A 37 -16.98 -12.14 9.89
C VAL A 37 -17.87 -11.31 8.97
N GLY A 38 -17.72 -11.48 7.65
CA GLY A 38 -18.49 -10.69 6.71
C GLY A 38 -17.99 -10.77 5.28
N ARG A 39 -18.31 -9.72 4.52
CA ARG A 39 -17.96 -9.58 3.11
C ARG A 39 -17.15 -8.31 2.88
N TRP A 40 -16.33 -8.35 1.83
CA TRP A 40 -15.54 -7.20 1.41
C TRP A 40 -15.58 -7.02 -0.10
N PHE A 41 -15.30 -5.79 -0.53
CA PHE A 41 -15.29 -5.39 -1.92
C PHE A 41 -14.06 -4.56 -2.22
N LEU A 42 -13.59 -4.67 -3.45
CA LEU A 42 -12.45 -3.92 -3.96
C LEU A 42 -12.73 -3.48 -5.39
N GLU A 43 -12.33 -2.25 -5.71
CA GLU A 43 -12.26 -1.76 -7.09
C GLU A 43 -10.89 -1.15 -7.36
N HIS A 44 -10.21 -1.63 -8.40
CA HIS A 44 -8.95 -1.12 -8.90
C HIS A 44 -9.11 -0.67 -10.36
N LYS A 45 -8.60 0.52 -10.69
CA LYS A 45 -8.59 1.06 -12.06
C LYS A 45 -7.18 1.47 -12.43
N LEU A 46 -6.71 1.05 -13.60
CA LEU A 46 -5.41 1.43 -14.14
C LEU A 46 -5.59 2.36 -15.34
N MET A 47 -4.93 3.51 -15.30
CA MET A 47 -4.69 4.37 -16.45
C MET A 47 -3.21 4.35 -16.83
N ARG A 48 -2.95 4.50 -18.12
CA ARG A 48 -1.61 4.64 -18.71
C ARG A 48 -1.55 5.92 -19.53
N ASP A 49 -0.41 6.57 -19.57
CA ASP A 49 -0.24 7.75 -20.39
C ASP A 49 -0.37 7.42 -21.90
N THR A 50 -1.19 8.19 -22.61
CA THR A 50 -1.48 8.00 -24.03
C THR A 50 -0.22 8.13 -24.91
N PRO A 51 0.72 9.08 -24.66
CA PRO A 51 1.93 9.20 -25.47
C PRO A 51 2.82 7.95 -25.47
N SER A 52 2.89 7.20 -24.36
CA SER A 52 3.67 5.95 -24.30
C SER A 52 3.04 4.79 -25.06
N CYS A 53 1.81 4.96 -25.55
CA CYS A 53 1.11 3.98 -26.39
C CYS A 53 1.36 4.20 -27.89
N LEU A 54 1.97 5.33 -28.27
CA LEU A 54 2.24 5.65 -29.66
C LEU A 54 3.55 4.98 -30.12
N PRO A 55 3.59 4.42 -31.34
CA PRO A 55 4.85 3.93 -31.90
C PRO A 55 5.84 5.09 -32.06
N ALA A 56 7.13 4.81 -31.91
CA ALA A 56 8.16 5.82 -32.14
C ALA A 56 8.12 6.24 -33.62
N SER A 57 7.60 7.44 -33.89
CA SER A 57 7.47 8.00 -35.24
C SER A 57 8.81 8.26 -35.91
N THR A 58 9.85 8.45 -35.10
CA THR A 58 11.20 8.83 -35.54
C THR A 58 12.24 8.03 -34.75
N PRO A 59 13.32 7.51 -35.36
CA PRO A 59 14.36 6.75 -34.66
C PRO A 59 15.11 7.55 -33.56
N GLN A 60 15.01 8.88 -33.57
CA GLN A 60 15.54 9.76 -32.51
C GLN A 60 14.56 9.95 -31.32
N GLN A 61 13.30 9.56 -31.46
CA GLN A 61 12.33 9.65 -30.39
C GLN A 61 12.49 8.41 -29.50
N ARG A 62 13.23 8.55 -28.40
CA ARG A 62 13.23 7.54 -27.33
C ARG A 62 11.78 7.25 -26.97
N GLN A 63 11.38 5.97 -26.98
CA GLN A 63 10.06 5.57 -26.50
C GLN A 63 9.87 6.17 -25.10
N ALA A 64 8.85 7.00 -24.95
CA ALA A 64 8.54 7.60 -23.65
C ALA A 64 8.28 6.46 -22.67
N GLN A 65 8.98 6.47 -21.53
CA GLN A 65 8.72 5.48 -20.49
C GLN A 65 7.25 5.56 -20.07
N PRO A 66 6.54 4.43 -19.98
CA PRO A 66 5.12 4.44 -19.67
C PRO A 66 4.90 4.94 -18.25
N ARG A 67 4.00 5.91 -18.12
CA ARG A 67 3.53 6.44 -16.83
C ARG A 67 2.16 5.86 -16.52
N TYR A 68 1.94 5.61 -15.24
CA TYR A 68 0.73 4.97 -14.77
C TYR A 68 0.07 5.80 -13.68
N MET A 69 -1.26 5.73 -13.65
CA MET A 69 -2.09 6.25 -12.58
C MET A 69 -3.05 5.15 -12.17
N GLN A 70 -3.02 4.78 -10.90
CA GLN A 70 -3.86 3.72 -10.34
C GLN A 70 -4.85 4.34 -9.36
N PHE A 71 -6.09 3.89 -9.40
CA PHE A 71 -7.12 4.19 -8.41
C PHE A 71 -7.49 2.90 -7.70
N LEU A 72 -7.64 2.96 -6.39
CA LEU A 72 -8.09 1.83 -5.57
C LEU A 72 -9.13 2.32 -4.56
N SER A 73 -10.18 1.53 -4.41
CA SER A 73 -11.16 1.63 -3.34
C SER A 73 -11.26 0.27 -2.63
N LEU A 74 -11.29 0.32 -1.30
CA LEU A 74 -11.38 -0.82 -0.41
C LEU A 74 -12.58 -0.63 0.51
N SER A 75 -13.50 -1.60 0.57
CA SER A 75 -14.75 -1.44 1.32
C SER A 75 -14.57 -1.24 2.83
N TYR A 76 -13.44 -1.69 3.39
CA TYR A 76 -13.11 -1.53 4.82
C TYR A 76 -12.33 -0.24 5.11
N HIS A 77 -12.05 0.57 4.09
CA HIS A 77 -11.58 1.95 4.19
C HIS A 77 -12.60 2.88 3.51
N ALA A 78 -13.83 2.91 4.04
CA ALA A 78 -15.00 3.51 3.38
C ALA A 78 -14.87 5.02 3.08
N ASN A 79 -13.97 5.73 3.76
CA ASN A 79 -13.76 7.17 3.55
C ASN A 79 -12.59 7.45 2.59
N HIS A 80 -11.77 6.45 2.24
CA HIS A 80 -10.53 6.66 1.51
C HIS A 80 -10.60 6.08 0.09
N GLY A 81 -10.20 6.90 -0.88
CA GLY A 81 -9.76 6.45 -2.18
C GLY A 81 -8.24 6.64 -2.28
N PHE A 82 -7.55 5.64 -2.83
CA PHE A 82 -6.11 5.69 -2.98
C PHE A 82 -5.75 5.91 -4.44
N ILE A 83 -4.78 6.81 -4.68
CA ILE A 83 -4.26 7.12 -6.00
C ILE A 83 -2.74 6.91 -5.99
N TYR A 84 -2.22 6.11 -6.92
CA TYR A 84 -0.77 5.87 -7.04
C TYR A 84 -0.30 6.23 -8.44
N THR A 85 0.58 7.22 -8.53
CA THR A 85 1.02 7.82 -9.79
C THR A 85 2.52 7.65 -9.99
N SER A 86 2.96 7.49 -11.24
CA SER A 86 4.39 7.52 -11.58
C SER A 86 4.94 8.94 -11.41
N GLU A 87 6.08 9.08 -10.73
CA GLU A 87 6.78 10.34 -10.60
C GLU A 87 7.36 10.75 -11.97
N PRO A 88 7.33 12.04 -12.35
CA PRO A 88 8.04 12.52 -13.51
C PRO A 88 9.53 12.24 -13.35
N ALA A 89 10.15 11.55 -14.33
CA ALA A 89 11.59 11.38 -14.35
C ALA A 89 12.24 12.76 -14.28
N ALA A 90 12.99 13.03 -13.20
CA ALA A 90 13.78 14.24 -13.09
C ALA A 90 14.67 14.33 -14.33
N THR A 91 14.62 15.46 -15.02
CA THR A 91 15.45 15.76 -16.19
C THR A 91 16.91 15.74 -15.76
N THR A 92 17.57 14.58 -15.80
CA THR A 92 19.02 14.51 -15.68
C THR A 92 19.58 15.24 -16.89
N THR A 93 20.12 16.43 -16.66
CA THR A 93 20.97 17.16 -17.58
C THR A 93 22.03 16.19 -18.14
N PRO A 94 22.25 16.12 -19.47
CA PRO A 94 23.28 15.26 -20.02
C PRO A 94 24.64 15.91 -19.79
N THR A 95 25.29 15.60 -18.67
CA THR A 95 26.74 15.83 -18.53
C THR A 95 27.45 14.80 -19.39
N ASN A 96 27.81 15.25 -20.58
CA ASN A 96 28.67 14.59 -21.57
C ASN A 96 29.98 14.13 -20.90
N PRO A 97 30.34 12.83 -20.87
CA PRO A 97 31.71 12.43 -20.55
C PRO A 97 32.61 12.61 -21.79
N PRO A 98 33.86 13.08 -21.65
CA PRO A 98 34.79 13.23 -22.77
C PRO A 98 35.21 11.85 -23.33
N PRO A 99 35.49 11.74 -24.65
CA PRO A 99 35.85 10.47 -25.25
C PRO A 99 37.29 10.07 -24.90
N ALA A 100 37.46 8.89 -24.29
CA ALA A 100 38.75 8.21 -24.19
C ALA A 100 38.86 7.10 -25.26
N PRO A 101 40.07 6.82 -25.79
CA PRO A 101 40.26 6.08 -27.03
C PRO A 101 40.18 4.55 -26.87
N ALA A 102 39.95 3.90 -28.01
CA ALA A 102 39.69 2.49 -28.21
C ALA A 102 40.82 1.52 -27.77
N ALA A 103 40.43 0.37 -27.22
CA ALA A 103 41.16 -0.90 -27.27
C ALA A 103 40.18 -2.09 -27.22
N ALA A 104 40.48 -3.13 -27.99
CA ALA A 104 39.61 -4.25 -28.37
C ALA A 104 39.77 -5.49 -27.44
N PRO A 105 39.21 -6.69 -27.74
CA PRO A 105 38.33 -7.42 -26.83
C PRO A 105 39.00 -8.62 -26.13
N THR A 106 38.50 -8.99 -24.94
CA THR A 106 38.76 -10.31 -24.35
C THR A 106 37.50 -10.90 -23.75
N ALA A 107 37.21 -12.12 -24.20
CA ALA A 107 36.15 -12.99 -23.72
C ALA A 107 36.41 -13.43 -22.26
N GLY A 108 35.34 -13.52 -21.48
CA GLY A 108 35.35 -14.08 -20.13
C GLY A 108 33.92 -14.21 -19.60
N ALA A 109 33.44 -15.44 -19.57
CA ALA A 109 32.13 -15.80 -19.05
C ALA A 109 32.03 -15.54 -17.54
N SER A 110 30.94 -14.91 -17.12
CA SER A 110 30.41 -15.05 -15.76
C SER A 110 28.88 -14.97 -15.83
N SER A 111 28.25 -16.11 -15.60
CA SER A 111 26.83 -16.28 -15.38
C SER A 111 26.39 -15.52 -14.13
N GLY A 112 25.80 -14.34 -14.33
CA GLY A 112 25.11 -13.57 -13.31
C GLY A 112 23.60 -13.71 -13.47
N SER A 113 22.95 -14.17 -12.41
CA SER A 113 21.50 -14.34 -12.23
C SER A 113 20.71 -13.10 -12.67
N PRO A 114 19.52 -13.24 -13.29
CA PRO A 114 18.68 -12.10 -13.59
C PRO A 114 17.99 -11.62 -12.31
N SER A 115 18.60 -10.65 -11.61
CA SER A 115 17.87 -9.84 -10.65
C SER A 115 16.87 -8.99 -11.43
N SER A 116 15.59 -9.36 -11.38
CA SER A 116 14.47 -8.61 -11.92
C SER A 116 14.23 -7.34 -11.08
N SER A 117 15.11 -6.34 -11.18
CA SER A 117 14.82 -4.98 -10.73
C SER A 117 14.05 -4.27 -11.85
N SER A 118 12.73 -4.39 -11.80
CA SER A 118 11.82 -3.72 -12.73
C SER A 118 12.04 -2.21 -12.75
N SER A 119 12.36 -1.68 -13.92
CA SER A 119 12.62 -0.27 -14.24
C SER A 119 11.38 0.63 -14.19
N ALA A 120 10.60 0.58 -13.11
CA ALA A 120 9.53 1.52 -12.87
C ALA A 120 10.08 2.67 -12.00
N GLY A 121 9.98 3.91 -12.49
CA GLY A 121 10.36 5.09 -11.71
C GLY A 121 9.62 5.17 -10.36
N PRO A 122 10.09 6.04 -9.44
CA PRO A 122 9.44 6.22 -8.14
C PRO A 122 7.95 6.55 -8.34
N MET A 123 7.10 6.05 -7.44
CA MET A 123 5.66 6.22 -7.52
C MET A 123 5.16 6.90 -6.25
N VAL A 124 4.23 7.84 -6.40
CA VAL A 124 3.71 8.65 -5.29
C VAL A 124 2.31 8.20 -4.94
N MET A 125 2.08 7.85 -3.67
CA MET A 125 0.78 7.49 -3.13
C MET A 125 0.06 8.72 -2.57
N THR A 126 -1.22 8.84 -2.85
CA THR A 126 -2.07 9.93 -2.37
C THR A 126 -3.41 9.36 -1.91
N THR A 127 -3.80 9.68 -0.69
CA THR A 127 -5.14 9.39 -0.17
C THR A 127 -6.05 10.58 -0.43
N VAL A 128 -7.25 10.33 -0.94
CA VAL A 128 -8.29 11.33 -1.15
C VAL A 128 -9.61 10.82 -0.55
N PRO A 129 -10.59 11.70 -0.26
CA PRO A 129 -11.93 11.24 0.07
C PRO A 129 -12.49 10.31 -1.00
N LEU A 130 -13.14 9.22 -0.61
CA LEU A 130 -13.62 8.20 -1.55
C LEU A 130 -14.52 8.79 -2.65
N ALA A 131 -15.41 9.72 -2.29
CA ALA A 131 -16.27 10.42 -3.24
C ALA A 131 -15.46 11.15 -4.33
N SER A 132 -14.36 11.80 -3.94
CA SER A 132 -13.46 12.53 -4.84
C SER A 132 -12.69 11.60 -5.77
N SER A 133 -12.33 10.39 -5.33
CA SER A 133 -11.60 9.40 -6.15
C SER A 133 -12.36 9.06 -7.45
N SER A 134 -13.68 8.83 -7.34
CA SER A 134 -14.52 8.54 -8.50
C SER A 134 -14.60 9.72 -9.47
N THR A 135 -14.80 10.93 -8.95
CA THR A 135 -14.84 12.18 -9.73
C THR A 135 -13.53 12.44 -10.44
N LEU A 136 -12.39 12.23 -9.77
CA LEU A 136 -11.06 12.37 -10.38
C LEU A 136 -10.87 11.37 -11.51
N PHE A 137 -11.24 10.10 -11.32
CA PHE A 137 -11.18 9.11 -12.39
C PHE A 137 -12.00 9.54 -13.61
N HIS A 138 -13.24 10.01 -13.40
CA HIS A 138 -14.07 10.53 -14.49
C HIS A 138 -13.45 11.75 -15.16
N HIS A 139 -12.89 12.68 -14.39
CA HIS A 139 -12.20 13.84 -14.92
C HIS A 139 -11.04 13.44 -15.84
N PHE A 140 -10.16 12.54 -15.39
CA PHE A 140 -9.06 12.07 -16.23
C PHE A 140 -9.53 11.27 -17.44
N GLY A 141 -10.57 10.45 -17.28
CA GLY A 141 -11.11 9.62 -18.36
C GLY A 141 -11.80 10.42 -19.47
N TYR A 142 -12.44 11.55 -19.14
CA TYR A 142 -13.17 12.36 -20.12
C TYR A 142 -12.42 13.63 -20.54
N ALA A 143 -11.92 14.42 -19.59
CA ALA A 143 -11.28 15.70 -19.87
C ALA A 143 -9.79 15.55 -20.22
N CYS A 144 -9.12 14.54 -19.67
CA CYS A 144 -7.69 14.30 -19.90
C CYS A 144 -7.40 13.08 -20.79
N GLN A 145 -8.39 12.61 -21.55
CA GLN A 145 -8.26 11.47 -22.46
C GLN A 145 -7.05 11.55 -23.44
N PRO A 146 -6.69 12.74 -23.98
CA PRO A 146 -5.49 12.86 -24.81
C PRO A 146 -4.19 12.52 -24.09
N PHE A 147 -4.16 12.64 -22.75
CA PHE A 147 -2.99 12.38 -21.91
C PHE A 147 -3.05 11.03 -21.21
N TRP A 148 -4.24 10.56 -20.86
CA TRP A 148 -4.47 9.33 -20.11
C TRP A 148 -5.47 8.43 -20.81
N CYS A 149 -5.10 7.16 -20.95
CA CYS A 149 -5.98 6.12 -21.44
C CYS A 149 -6.30 5.12 -20.33
N HIS A 150 -7.59 4.84 -20.14
CA HIS A 150 -8.02 3.79 -19.23
C HIS A 150 -7.67 2.41 -19.81
N ARG A 151 -7.01 1.57 -19.00
CA ARG A 151 -6.47 0.28 -19.44
C ARG A 151 -7.29 -0.89 -18.96
N HIS A 152 -7.67 -0.90 -17.68
CA HIS A 152 -8.54 -1.92 -17.14
C HIS A 152 -9.18 -1.49 -15.82
N THR A 153 -10.31 -2.13 -15.51
CA THR A 153 -10.93 -2.11 -14.19
C THR A 153 -11.00 -3.54 -13.69
N VAL A 154 -10.57 -3.75 -12.45
CA VAL A 154 -10.57 -5.03 -11.76
C VAL A 154 -11.32 -4.88 -10.44
N THR A 155 -12.18 -5.84 -10.13
CA THR A 155 -13.03 -5.81 -8.94
C THR A 155 -13.00 -7.14 -8.21
N VAL A 156 -13.26 -7.04 -6.91
CA VAL A 156 -13.68 -8.16 -6.06
C VAL A 156 -15.12 -7.86 -5.63
N PRO A 157 -16.13 -8.46 -6.27
CA PRO A 157 -17.53 -8.04 -6.10
C PRO A 157 -18.23 -8.63 -4.86
N GLY A 158 -17.52 -9.34 -3.97
CA GLY A 158 -18.14 -9.96 -2.79
C GLY A 158 -17.26 -11.04 -2.18
N GLY A 159 -16.03 -10.67 -1.82
CA GLY A 159 -15.12 -11.57 -1.12
C GLY A 159 -15.59 -11.85 0.31
N ALA A 160 -15.06 -12.91 0.91
CA ALA A 160 -15.33 -13.32 2.29
C ALA A 160 -14.21 -12.83 3.22
N VAL A 161 -14.58 -12.52 4.46
CA VAL A 161 -13.65 -12.13 5.54
C VAL A 161 -13.74 -13.16 6.64
N TYR A 162 -12.60 -13.73 7.01
CA TYR A 162 -12.45 -14.70 8.08
C TYR A 162 -11.54 -14.16 9.18
N ASP A 163 -11.87 -14.40 10.43
CA ASP A 163 -10.94 -14.25 11.56
C ASP A 163 -10.42 -15.64 11.95
N VAL A 164 -9.10 -15.76 12.04
CA VAL A 164 -8.35 -16.98 12.39
C VAL A 164 -7.27 -16.61 13.41
N GLY A 165 -7.62 -16.72 14.70
CA GLY A 165 -6.79 -16.26 15.81
C GLY A 165 -6.35 -14.81 15.66
N ASP A 166 -5.04 -14.59 15.63
CA ASP A 166 -4.41 -13.27 15.46
C ASP A 166 -4.34 -12.80 14.01
N PHE A 167 -5.03 -13.47 13.07
CA PHE A 167 -5.09 -13.09 11.67
C PHE A 167 -6.51 -12.80 11.22
N ARG A 168 -6.63 -11.79 10.36
CA ARG A 168 -7.83 -11.55 9.56
C ARG A 168 -7.52 -11.81 8.09
N VAL A 169 -8.24 -12.74 7.49
CA VAL A 169 -8.04 -13.16 6.10
C VAL A 169 -9.20 -12.68 5.24
N ARG A 170 -8.92 -11.88 4.22
CA ARG A 170 -9.89 -11.47 3.21
C ARG A 170 -9.60 -12.18 1.91
N VAL A 171 -10.52 -13.02 1.45
CA VAL A 171 -10.36 -13.80 0.21
C VAL A 171 -11.46 -13.45 -0.79
N GLY A 172 -11.14 -13.37 -2.07
CA GLY A 172 -12.16 -13.12 -3.09
C GLY A 172 -11.68 -13.35 -4.52
N ASP A 173 -12.64 -13.59 -5.42
CA ASP A 173 -12.38 -13.69 -6.85
C ASP A 173 -12.14 -12.32 -7.47
N VAL A 174 -11.08 -12.25 -8.25
CA VAL A 174 -10.67 -11.06 -8.99
C VAL A 174 -11.24 -11.15 -10.40
N ARG A 175 -12.07 -10.19 -10.76
CA ARG A 175 -12.71 -10.09 -12.07
C ARG A 175 -12.32 -8.79 -12.73
N GLN A 176 -11.82 -8.86 -13.95
CA GLN A 176 -11.72 -7.68 -14.80
C GLN A 176 -13.10 -7.38 -15.38
N THR A 177 -13.57 -6.16 -15.27
CA THR A 177 -14.85 -5.69 -15.82
C THR A 177 -14.67 -4.85 -17.09
N GLN A 178 -13.53 -4.18 -17.23
CA GLN A 178 -13.16 -3.40 -18.42
C GLN A 178 -11.71 -3.70 -18.84
N PRO A 179 -11.37 -3.68 -20.14
CA PRO A 179 -12.26 -3.43 -21.29
C PRO A 179 -13.17 -4.61 -21.65
N ALA A 180 -12.78 -5.82 -21.26
CA ALA A 180 -13.58 -7.03 -21.44
C ALA A 180 -13.72 -7.76 -20.10
N ALA A 181 -14.92 -8.30 -19.86
CA ALA A 181 -15.22 -9.09 -18.68
C ALA A 181 -14.44 -10.40 -18.71
N ARG A 182 -13.58 -10.64 -17.71
CA ARG A 182 -12.84 -11.90 -17.55
C ARG A 182 -12.46 -12.16 -16.12
N ILE A 183 -12.48 -13.43 -15.73
CA ILE A 183 -11.91 -13.88 -14.47
C ILE A 183 -10.38 -13.75 -14.57
N ARG A 184 -9.75 -13.25 -13.51
CA ARG A 184 -8.29 -13.10 -13.42
C ARG A 184 -7.64 -14.07 -12.43
N GLY A 185 -8.36 -14.46 -11.38
CA GLY A 185 -7.80 -15.29 -10.33
C GLY A 185 -8.47 -15.05 -8.99
N THR A 186 -7.76 -15.41 -7.92
CA THR A 186 -8.18 -15.21 -6.54
C THR A 186 -7.15 -14.32 -5.84
N VAL A 187 -7.63 -13.36 -5.05
CA VAL A 187 -6.79 -12.54 -4.18
C VAL A 187 -7.05 -12.90 -2.72
N VAL A 188 -5.98 -12.90 -1.92
CA VAL A 188 -6.01 -13.14 -0.48
C VAL A 188 -5.21 -12.04 0.19
N GLU A 189 -5.85 -11.26 1.06
CA GLU A 189 -5.15 -10.38 2.00
C GLU A 189 -5.13 -11.05 3.37
N ILE A 190 -3.97 -11.08 3.99
CA ILE A 190 -3.77 -11.56 5.36
C ILE A 190 -3.32 -10.36 6.19
N GLU A 191 -4.12 -10.02 7.19
CA GLU A 191 -3.87 -8.92 8.13
C GLU A 191 -3.46 -9.49 9.48
N TRP A 192 -2.32 -9.03 10.00
CA TRP A 192 -1.90 -9.32 11.37
C TRP A 192 -2.67 -8.44 12.36
N ARG A 193 -3.36 -9.09 13.32
CA ARG A 193 -4.20 -8.48 14.36
C ARG A 193 -3.63 -8.62 15.77
N GLY A 194 -2.51 -9.31 15.92
CA GLY A 194 -1.83 -9.44 17.21
C GLY A 194 -1.20 -8.13 17.70
N PRO A 195 -0.49 -8.15 18.84
CA PRO A 195 0.19 -6.98 19.39
C PRO A 195 1.10 -6.32 18.36
N SER A 196 1.00 -5.00 18.24
CA SER A 196 1.73 -4.23 17.23
C SER A 196 2.18 -2.87 17.75
N LEU A 197 3.47 -2.59 17.60
CA LEU A 197 4.08 -1.29 17.87
C LEU A 197 3.61 -0.25 16.83
N VAL A 198 3.52 -0.60 15.55
CA VAL A 198 2.93 0.25 14.48
C VAL A 198 1.50 0.68 14.82
N SER A 199 0.68 -0.21 15.37
CA SER A 199 -0.67 0.13 15.81
C SER A 199 -0.65 1.13 16.98
N SER A 200 0.25 0.95 17.93
CA SER A 200 0.45 1.86 19.06
C SER A 200 0.92 3.26 18.62
N ILE A 201 1.89 3.33 17.70
CA ILE A 201 2.35 4.61 17.11
C ILE A 201 1.20 5.37 16.47
N ALA A 202 0.40 4.70 15.64
CA ALA A 202 -0.74 5.31 14.97
C ALA A 202 -1.80 5.80 15.96
N ALA A 203 -2.14 4.99 16.98
CA ALA A 203 -3.11 5.37 18.00
C ALA A 203 -2.66 6.63 18.77
N GLN A 204 -1.38 6.72 19.13
CA GLN A 204 -0.84 7.89 19.82
C GLN A 204 -0.77 9.13 18.92
N ALA A 205 -0.42 8.97 17.64
CA ALA A 205 -0.46 10.08 16.68
C ALA A 205 -1.87 10.69 16.57
N LEU A 206 -2.91 9.85 16.59
CA LEU A 206 -4.31 10.29 16.59
C LEU A 206 -4.69 11.01 17.90
N LEU A 207 -4.25 10.49 19.05
CA LEU A 207 -4.47 11.14 20.35
C LEU A 207 -3.78 12.50 20.42
N ALA A 208 -2.53 12.60 19.98
CA ALA A 208 -1.78 13.85 19.91
C ALA A 208 -2.47 14.89 19.01
N LYS A 209 -3.05 14.47 17.87
CA LYS A 209 -3.84 15.34 16.99
C LYS A 209 -5.12 15.83 17.67
N LYS A 210 -5.77 14.99 18.48
CA LYS A 210 -7.06 15.29 19.13
C LYS A 210 -6.91 16.17 20.39
N MET A 211 -5.88 15.95 21.19
CA MET A 211 -5.69 16.67 22.46
C MET A 211 -4.94 18.00 22.31
N GLY A 212 -4.30 18.24 21.16
CA GLY A 212 -3.44 19.40 20.95
C GLY A 212 -2.17 19.35 21.82
N PRO A 213 -1.20 20.25 21.58
CA PRO A 213 0.09 20.23 22.28
C PRO A 213 0.02 20.59 23.79
N GLY A 214 -1.18 20.89 24.33
CA GLY A 214 -1.36 21.38 25.71
C GLY A 214 -1.73 20.31 26.76
N ALA A 215 -2.04 19.07 26.38
CA ALA A 215 -2.51 18.06 27.34
C ALA A 215 -1.40 17.37 28.15
N TYR A 216 -0.13 17.54 27.76
CA TYR A 216 1.01 16.93 28.45
C TYR A 216 1.49 17.72 29.68
N ALA A 217 0.88 18.87 29.99
CA ALA A 217 1.34 19.80 31.03
C ALA A 217 0.46 19.84 32.31
N ALA A 218 -0.55 18.96 32.44
CA ALA A 218 -1.50 19.02 33.55
C ALA A 218 -1.38 17.89 34.59
N THR A 219 -0.28 17.15 34.63
CA THR A 219 0.02 16.23 35.76
C THR A 219 0.92 16.93 36.77
N GLY A 220 0.37 17.93 37.45
CA GLY A 220 1.08 18.69 38.48
C GLY A 220 0.22 19.55 39.39
N ALA A 221 -1.11 19.42 39.32
CA ALA A 221 -2.02 20.09 40.25
C ALA A 221 -3.00 19.06 40.81
N GLU A 222 -2.95 18.91 42.12
CA GLU A 222 -3.79 18.04 42.94
C GLU A 222 -5.26 18.22 42.60
N GLY A 223 -5.91 17.13 42.15
CA GLY A 223 -7.32 17.12 41.79
C GLY A 223 -7.81 15.69 41.59
N ASP A 224 -8.46 15.17 42.62
CA ASP A 224 -9.11 13.87 42.74
C ASP A 224 -10.05 13.58 41.53
N GLY A 225 -9.87 12.43 40.84
CA GLY A 225 -10.67 12.11 39.65
C GLY A 225 -10.10 10.98 38.78
N ASP A 226 -10.30 9.75 39.25
CA ASP A 226 -10.11 8.43 38.62
C ASP A 226 -10.24 8.35 37.07
N SER A 227 -9.12 8.42 36.34
CA SER A 227 -8.84 7.80 35.00
C SER A 227 -7.55 8.37 34.38
N ALA A 228 -6.42 8.25 35.09
CA ALA A 228 -5.12 8.59 34.52
C ALA A 228 -4.64 7.42 33.64
N ILE A 229 -4.96 7.46 32.35
CA ILE A 229 -4.23 6.68 31.36
C ILE A 229 -2.82 7.24 31.35
N ASP A 230 -1.85 6.47 31.85
CA ASP A 230 -0.43 6.77 31.78
C ASP A 230 -0.03 7.00 30.32
N VAL A 231 0.14 8.26 29.92
CA VAL A 231 0.51 8.65 28.55
C VAL A 231 2.03 8.55 28.31
N SER A 232 2.77 8.00 29.28
CA SER A 232 4.23 7.78 29.23
C SER A 232 4.64 6.53 28.45
N PHE A 233 3.85 6.11 27.45
CA PHE A 233 4.01 4.80 26.80
C PHE A 233 5.01 4.76 25.64
N PHE A 234 5.83 5.79 25.44
CA PHE A 234 7.01 5.67 24.59
C PHE A 234 8.26 5.70 25.46
N PRO A 235 9.00 4.58 25.60
CA PRO A 235 10.38 4.70 25.95
C PRO A 235 11.06 5.47 24.83
N ASP A 236 11.87 6.45 25.19
CA ASP A 236 12.74 7.29 24.34
C ASP A 236 13.65 6.47 23.38
N GLY A 237 13.54 5.13 23.39
CA GLY A 237 14.34 4.18 22.61
C GLY A 237 13.63 3.49 21.45
N VAL A 238 12.39 3.84 21.08
CA VAL A 238 11.77 3.29 19.84
C VAL A 238 12.34 4.02 18.62
N GLU A 239 13.10 3.33 17.79
CA GLU A 239 13.72 3.85 16.58
C GLU A 239 13.01 3.41 15.29
N GLU A 240 13.33 4.07 14.17
CA GLU A 240 12.83 3.65 12.84
C GLU A 240 13.21 2.21 12.49
N ALA A 241 14.34 1.74 13.04
CA ALA A 241 14.79 0.36 12.89
C ALA A 241 13.87 -0.64 13.59
N ASP A 242 13.26 -0.27 14.72
CA ASP A 242 12.31 -1.14 15.43
C ASP A 242 11.00 -1.28 14.64
N VAL A 243 10.55 -0.19 14.02
CA VAL A 243 9.40 -0.21 13.10
C VAL A 243 9.68 -1.17 11.93
N GLU A 244 10.87 -1.08 11.33
CA GLU A 244 11.26 -1.96 10.23
C GLU A 244 11.40 -3.43 10.65
N ALA A 245 11.97 -3.67 11.84
CA ALA A 245 12.04 -5.00 12.42
C ALA A 245 10.65 -5.60 12.68
N GLU A 246 9.69 -4.79 13.14
CA GLU A 246 8.30 -5.22 13.30
C GLU A 246 7.67 -5.58 11.96
N TYR A 247 7.79 -4.73 10.93
CA TYR A 247 7.29 -5.06 9.59
C TYR A 247 7.89 -6.36 9.05
N ALA A 248 9.19 -6.57 9.25
CA ALA A 248 9.87 -7.80 8.85
C ALA A 248 9.38 -9.03 9.63
N ALA A 249 9.21 -8.91 10.95
CA ALA A 249 8.71 -9.99 11.81
C ALA A 249 7.26 -10.35 11.48
N SER A 250 6.37 -9.37 11.37
CA SER A 250 4.98 -9.59 10.98
C SER A 250 4.87 -10.14 9.56
N ALA A 251 5.71 -9.69 8.61
CA ALA A 251 5.78 -10.29 7.28
C ALA A 251 6.21 -11.76 7.33
N ALA A 252 7.14 -12.14 8.21
CA ALA A 252 7.53 -13.54 8.39
C ALA A 252 6.36 -14.39 8.94
N LEU A 253 5.61 -13.86 9.91
CA LEU A 253 4.41 -14.53 10.44
C LEU A 253 3.33 -14.72 9.36
N ILE A 254 3.10 -13.69 8.53
CA ILE A 254 2.14 -13.77 7.41
C ILE A 254 2.59 -14.80 6.36
N ARG A 255 3.90 -14.90 6.08
CA ARG A 255 4.45 -15.92 5.17
C ARG A 255 4.34 -17.32 5.74
N GLU A 256 4.57 -17.50 7.03
CA GLU A 256 4.39 -18.79 7.70
C GLU A 256 2.93 -19.23 7.65
N PHE A 257 2.00 -18.32 7.96
CA PHE A 257 0.56 -18.55 7.82
C PHE A 257 0.21 -18.98 6.39
N TRP A 258 0.69 -18.24 5.38
CA TRP A 258 0.46 -18.57 3.98
C TRP A 258 1.03 -19.94 3.59
N ALA A 259 2.26 -20.24 4.04
CA ALA A 259 2.93 -21.50 3.74
C ALA A 259 2.15 -22.71 4.27
N ARG A 260 1.48 -22.59 5.43
CA ARG A 260 0.63 -23.65 5.98
C ARG A 260 -0.57 -23.98 5.09
N LEU A 261 -1.05 -23.04 4.28
CA LEU A 261 -2.15 -23.31 3.33
C LEU A 261 -1.71 -24.21 2.16
N GLY A 262 -0.39 -24.32 1.90
CA GLY A 262 0.15 -25.18 0.84
C GLY A 262 -0.26 -24.76 -0.57
N ILE A 263 -0.45 -23.46 -0.81
CA ILE A 263 -0.90 -22.92 -2.11
C ILE A 263 0.30 -22.41 -2.89
N GLU A 264 0.58 -23.06 -4.03
CA GLU A 264 1.68 -22.71 -4.92
C GLU A 264 1.26 -21.74 -6.03
N GLY A 265 2.23 -21.07 -6.64
CA GLY A 265 2.02 -20.20 -7.81
C GLY A 265 1.38 -18.84 -7.51
N ALA A 266 1.22 -18.48 -6.24
CA ALA A 266 0.76 -17.16 -5.85
C ALA A 266 1.86 -16.10 -5.99
N ARG A 267 1.50 -14.94 -6.53
CA ARG A 267 2.32 -13.73 -6.44
C ARG A 267 2.13 -13.11 -5.06
N GLU A 268 3.20 -12.60 -4.47
CA GLU A 268 3.22 -12.01 -3.13
C GLU A 268 3.50 -10.50 -3.22
N ALA A 269 2.81 -9.70 -2.39
CA ALA A 269 3.07 -8.29 -2.13
C ALA A 269 2.88 -8.00 -0.62
N ILE A 270 3.98 -8.00 0.14
CA ILE A 270 3.98 -7.70 1.59
C ILE A 270 4.87 -6.49 1.86
N LEU A 271 6.18 -6.67 1.70
CA LEU A 271 7.18 -5.61 1.87
C LEU A 271 7.41 -4.88 0.55
N VAL A 272 6.36 -4.25 0.01
CA VAL A 272 6.48 -3.43 -1.21
C VAL A 272 7.23 -2.12 -0.91
N PRO A 273 7.80 -1.45 -1.93
CA PRO A 273 8.48 -0.18 -1.71
C PRO A 273 7.62 0.83 -0.95
N ASP A 274 8.28 1.59 -0.08
CA ASP A 274 7.69 2.60 0.80
C ASP A 274 6.75 2.07 1.90
N VAL A 275 6.53 0.75 2.06
CA VAL A 275 5.69 0.25 3.16
C VAL A 275 6.19 0.74 4.52
N GLY A 276 5.26 1.22 5.36
CA GLY A 276 5.54 1.75 6.68
C GLY A 276 6.15 3.15 6.70
N ARG A 277 6.30 3.81 5.55
CA ARG A 277 6.80 5.19 5.44
C ARG A 277 5.97 6.15 6.29
N GLU A 278 4.64 6.05 6.22
CA GLU A 278 3.72 6.92 6.95
C GLU A 278 3.89 6.76 8.46
N VAL A 279 4.13 5.53 8.93
CA VAL A 279 4.36 5.22 10.35
C VAL A 279 5.70 5.78 10.82
N LYS A 280 6.76 5.65 10.01
CA LYS A 280 8.07 6.25 10.29
C LYS A 280 7.97 7.79 10.34
N GLU A 281 7.19 8.40 9.45
CA GLU A 281 6.93 9.85 9.46
C GLU A 281 6.11 10.29 10.69
N GLN A 282 5.11 9.49 11.11
CA GLN A 282 4.37 9.73 12.35
C GLN A 282 5.27 9.65 13.58
N LEU A 283 6.14 8.64 13.66
CA LEU A 283 7.12 8.50 14.74
C LEU A 283 8.06 9.72 14.81
N LYS A 284 8.59 10.19 13.66
CA LYS A 284 9.40 11.41 13.59
C LYS A 284 8.67 12.63 14.13
N ARG A 285 7.40 12.80 13.77
CA ARG A 285 6.57 13.93 14.25
C ARG A 285 6.34 13.85 15.75
N LEU A 286 6.05 12.67 16.29
CA LEU A 286 5.89 12.45 17.72
C LEU A 286 7.17 12.77 18.49
N LYS A 287 8.33 12.28 18.04
CA LYS A 287 9.64 12.62 18.63
C LYS A 287 9.94 14.11 18.58
N ALA A 288 9.67 14.77 17.45
CA ALA A 288 9.89 16.20 17.30
C ALA A 288 9.01 17.03 18.26
N GLN A 289 7.77 16.62 18.50
CA GLN A 289 6.87 17.27 19.46
C GLN A 289 7.33 17.11 20.90
N GLN A 290 7.97 15.99 21.25
CA GLN A 290 8.56 15.78 22.58
C GLN A 290 9.82 16.64 22.80
N GLY A 291 10.61 16.88 21.75
CA GLY A 291 11.83 17.69 21.81
C GLY A 291 11.61 19.21 21.78
N MET A 292 10.53 19.68 21.16
CA MET A 292 10.15 21.12 21.14
C MET A 292 9.18 21.45 22.28
N GLN A 293 9.71 21.52 23.51
CA GLN A 293 9.12 22.40 24.51
C GLN A 293 9.54 23.85 24.19
N ARG A 294 8.54 24.70 23.94
CA ARG A 294 8.57 26.17 23.74
C ARG A 294 8.43 26.68 22.29
N GLU A 295 7.43 27.56 22.19
CA GLU A 295 7.24 28.63 21.22
C GLU A 295 6.83 28.21 19.81
N SER A 296 5.52 28.14 19.58
CA SER A 296 4.82 29.02 18.64
C SER A 296 3.32 28.71 18.66
N GLU A 297 2.56 29.51 19.41
CA GLU A 297 1.16 29.78 19.07
C GLU A 297 1.16 30.72 17.88
N GLU A 298 0.51 30.34 16.78
CA GLU A 298 -0.54 31.16 16.14
C GLU A 298 -1.00 30.55 14.81
N LYS A 299 -2.33 30.47 14.68
CA LYS A 299 -3.12 30.20 13.47
C LYS A 299 -3.01 28.80 12.83
N ARG A 300 -3.87 27.90 13.30
CA ARG A 300 -4.58 26.98 12.40
C ARG A 300 -6.07 27.25 12.50
N GLU A 301 -6.58 27.94 11.49
CA GLU A 301 -8.01 28.06 11.23
C GLU A 301 -8.61 26.65 11.08
N GLN A 302 -9.71 26.43 11.79
CA GLN A 302 -10.48 25.19 11.76
C GLN A 302 -11.01 24.98 10.34
N GLN A 303 -10.37 24.09 9.57
CA GLN A 303 -11.01 23.49 8.40
C GLN A 303 -12.04 22.48 8.90
N PRO A 304 -13.32 22.60 8.49
CA PRO A 304 -14.34 21.62 8.85
C PRO A 304 -14.08 20.31 8.08
N ASP A 305 -14.27 19.18 8.76
CA ASP A 305 -14.23 17.82 8.23
C ASP A 305 -12.88 17.30 7.70
N GLU A 306 -11.76 17.60 8.38
CA GLU A 306 -10.53 16.86 8.16
C GLU A 306 -10.66 15.42 8.69
N ASP A 307 -10.44 14.45 7.80
CA ASP A 307 -10.30 13.03 8.11
C ASP A 307 -9.37 12.78 9.33
N PRO A 308 -9.82 12.01 10.34
CA PRO A 308 -9.01 11.74 11.52
C PRO A 308 -7.71 10.99 11.19
N ASP A 309 -7.71 10.07 10.21
CA ASP A 309 -6.53 9.28 9.83
C ASP A 309 -6.36 9.22 8.29
N PRO A 310 -5.82 10.27 7.65
CA PRO A 310 -5.63 10.31 6.20
C PRO A 310 -4.63 9.25 5.68
N THR A 311 -3.91 8.58 6.58
CA THR A 311 -2.91 7.57 6.27
C THR A 311 -3.43 6.14 6.46
N ALA A 312 -4.66 5.94 6.92
CA ALA A 312 -5.19 4.60 7.14
C ALA A 312 -5.32 3.83 5.82
N GLY A 313 -4.77 2.61 5.80
CA GLY A 313 -4.87 1.70 4.66
C GLY A 313 -3.88 1.98 3.52
N VAL A 314 -2.99 2.96 3.66
CA VAL A 314 -2.00 3.31 2.62
C VAL A 314 -1.09 2.14 2.25
N ASP A 315 -0.60 1.38 3.24
CA ASP A 315 0.26 0.22 2.98
C ASP A 315 -0.48 -0.91 2.27
N SER A 316 -1.68 -1.26 2.74
CA SER A 316 -2.55 -2.24 2.08
C SER A 316 -2.86 -1.80 0.63
N ALA A 317 -3.12 -0.51 0.42
CA ALA A 317 -3.34 0.04 -0.92
C ALA A 317 -2.11 -0.10 -1.82
N ARG A 318 -0.89 0.15 -1.32
CA ARG A 318 0.36 -0.09 -2.09
C ARG A 318 0.49 -1.55 -2.48
N GLN A 319 0.22 -2.48 -1.56
CA GLN A 319 0.31 -3.92 -1.81
C GLN A 319 -0.69 -4.37 -2.89
N PHE A 320 -1.96 -3.97 -2.80
CA PHE A 320 -2.96 -4.25 -3.83
C PHE A 320 -2.60 -3.63 -5.19
N MET A 321 -2.13 -2.39 -5.19
CA MET A 321 -1.73 -1.73 -6.43
C MET A 321 -0.45 -2.33 -7.03
N GLU A 322 0.41 -2.95 -6.23
CA GLU A 322 1.55 -3.71 -6.74
C GLU A 322 1.08 -5.05 -7.34
N ILE A 323 0.19 -5.77 -6.64
CA ILE A 323 -0.27 -7.07 -7.09
C ILE A 323 -1.08 -6.99 -8.39
N PHE A 324 -1.90 -5.94 -8.56
CA PHE A 324 -2.74 -5.71 -9.74
C PHE A 324 -2.05 -5.00 -10.90
N ARG A 325 -0.73 -4.80 -10.86
CA ARG A 325 0.08 -4.46 -12.05
C ARG A 325 0.17 -5.66 -13.00
N PHE A 326 -0.95 -6.02 -13.61
CA PHE A 326 -1.01 -7.09 -14.61
C PHE A 326 -0.24 -6.70 -15.89
N ASN A 327 0.61 -7.59 -16.39
CA ASN A 327 1.28 -7.48 -17.69
C ASN A 327 2.08 -6.18 -17.87
N ARG A 328 2.91 -5.82 -16.88
CA ARG A 328 4.09 -4.98 -17.15
C ARG A 328 5.20 -5.82 -17.77
#